data_AF-A0A8T0DLC1-F1
#
_entry.id   AF-A0A8T0DLC1-F1
#
_cell.length_a   1.000
_cell.length_b   1.000
_cell.length_c   1.000
_cell.angle_alpha   90.00
_cell.angle_beta   90.00
_cell.angle_gamma   90.00
#
_symmetry.space_group_name_H-M   'P 1'
#
loop_
_entity.id
_entity.type
_entity.pdbx_description
1 polymer ?
#
loop_
_entity_poly.entity_id
_entity_poly.type
_entity_poly.pdbx_seq_one_letter_code
_entity_poly.pdbx_strand_id
1 'polypeptide(L)'
;VLQSGPLTSEYHLVQFHFHWGSGNTWGSEHLVNGVSSPAELHCVFINNKYVSNEAALTNPDGFTVVGVFLQIGNRPNSTFERLVCALSNMRNGDEKIIEPPLDLRKLLPNDLSKYYTYPGSLTTPPCSECVTWILLDEPIVITENQIDRLRRVHADCTICGSTDNFRPICPLGSRRVLSSFPCS
;
A
#
# COMPACT_ATOMS: atom_id res chain seq x y z
N VAL A 1 8.46 -0.36 14.48
CA VAL A 1 7.67 -1.47 15.02
C VAL A 1 6.20 -1.04 15.02
N LEU A 2 5.31 -1.91 14.55
CA LEU A 2 3.85 -1.74 14.55
C LEU A 2 3.25 -2.67 15.61
N GLN A 3 2.33 -2.17 16.41
CA GLN A 3 1.70 -2.89 17.53
C GLN A 3 0.34 -2.27 17.86
N SER A 4 -0.44 -2.95 18.71
CA SER A 4 -1.77 -2.51 19.18
C SER A 4 -2.85 -2.54 18.07
N GLY A 5 -4.01 -1.93 18.32
CA GLY A 5 -5.16 -1.99 17.40
C GLY A 5 -5.70 -3.41 17.29
N PRO A 6 -5.81 -4.00 16.07
CA PRO A 6 -6.25 -5.38 15.89
C PRO A 6 -5.14 -6.41 16.15
N LEU A 7 -3.91 -5.97 16.45
CA LEU A 7 -2.74 -6.84 16.50
C LEU A 7 -2.51 -7.41 17.90
N THR A 8 -2.25 -8.72 17.96
CA THR A 8 -1.91 -9.45 19.20
C THR A 8 -0.41 -9.63 19.41
N SER A 9 0.41 -9.11 18.51
CA SER A 9 1.88 -9.25 18.52
C SER A 9 2.54 -8.00 17.96
N GLU A 10 3.85 -7.89 18.14
CA GLU A 10 4.65 -6.86 17.49
C GLU A 10 5.03 -7.28 16.08
N TYR A 11 4.97 -6.34 15.15
CA TYR A 11 5.34 -6.53 13.75
C TYR A 11 6.41 -5.52 13.37
N HIS A 12 7.40 -5.92 12.56
CA HIS A 12 8.41 -5.01 12.04
C HIS A 12 8.26 -4.80 10.54
N LEU A 13 8.56 -3.57 10.09
CA LEU A 13 8.47 -3.18 8.69
C LEU A 13 9.52 -3.96 7.90
N VAL A 14 9.11 -4.60 6.81
CA VAL A 14 10.02 -5.31 5.90
C VAL A 14 10.22 -4.53 4.61
N GLN A 15 9.15 -3.96 4.05
CA GLN A 15 9.19 -3.16 2.82
C GLN A 15 7.93 -2.29 2.70
N PHE A 16 7.94 -1.38 1.74
CA PHE A 16 6.74 -0.75 1.22
C PHE A 16 6.75 -0.72 -0.30
N HIS A 17 5.57 -0.67 -0.92
CA HIS A 17 5.39 -0.59 -2.37
C HIS A 17 4.09 0.13 -2.73
N PHE A 18 3.91 0.45 -4.01
CA PHE A 18 2.75 1.16 -4.52
C PHE A 18 2.04 0.33 -5.59
N HIS A 19 0.72 0.41 -5.57
CA HIS A 19 -0.14 0.04 -6.68
C HIS A 19 -0.74 1.32 -7.27
N TRP A 20 -0.90 1.37 -8.59
CA TRP A 20 -1.46 2.51 -9.31
C TRP A 20 -2.15 2.07 -10.59
N GLY A 21 -3.04 2.93 -11.06
CA GLY A 21 -3.70 2.81 -12.34
C GLY A 21 -3.19 3.87 -13.31
N SER A 22 -3.47 3.64 -14.58
CA SER A 22 -3.27 4.54 -15.71
C SER A 22 -4.16 5.78 -15.64
N GLY A 23 -5.26 5.72 -14.89
CA GLY A 23 -6.22 6.82 -14.73
C GLY A 23 -6.19 7.49 -13.36
N ASN A 24 -6.79 8.68 -13.30
CA ASN A 24 -6.83 9.50 -12.08
C ASN A 24 -7.97 9.12 -11.13
N THR A 25 -8.84 8.19 -11.51
CA THR A 25 -10.00 7.75 -10.72
C THR A 25 -9.99 6.25 -10.43
N TRP A 26 -8.91 5.54 -10.78
CA TRP A 26 -8.72 4.13 -10.46
C TRP A 26 -7.23 3.80 -10.30
N GLY A 27 -6.91 2.77 -9.52
CA GLY A 27 -5.54 2.32 -9.31
C GLY A 27 -5.22 1.78 -7.93
N SER A 28 -6.07 2.10 -6.95
CA SER A 28 -6.05 1.43 -5.65
C SER A 28 -6.57 0.00 -5.77
N GLU A 29 -6.04 -0.92 -4.97
CA GLU A 29 -6.53 -2.29 -4.89
C GLU A 29 -7.80 -2.38 -4.05
N HIS A 30 -7.88 -1.57 -2.99
CA HIS A 30 -9.08 -1.42 -2.19
C HIS A 30 -10.03 -0.37 -2.78
N LEU A 31 -11.32 -0.56 -2.52
CA LEU A 31 -12.38 0.39 -2.79
C LEU A 31 -13.17 0.62 -1.51
N VAL A 32 -13.54 1.87 -1.24
CA VAL A 32 -14.44 2.24 -0.14
C VAL A 32 -15.76 2.70 -0.75
N ASN A 33 -16.86 2.04 -0.41
CA ASN A 33 -18.19 2.31 -0.99
C ASN A 33 -18.20 2.31 -2.54
N GLY A 34 -17.41 1.44 -3.15
CA GLY A 34 -17.27 1.33 -4.60
C GLY A 34 -16.38 2.40 -5.25
N VAL A 35 -15.75 3.28 -4.47
CA VAL A 35 -14.85 4.34 -4.96
C VAL A 35 -13.40 3.88 -4.86
N SER A 36 -12.67 4.00 -5.97
CA SER A 36 -11.22 3.77 -6.05
C SER A 36 -10.44 5.08 -5.98
N SER A 37 -9.15 5.00 -5.67
CA SER A 37 -8.19 6.11 -5.74
C SER A 37 -7.16 5.87 -6.86
N PRO A 38 -6.47 6.90 -7.36
CA PRO A 38 -5.44 6.73 -8.41
C PRO A 38 -4.30 5.77 -8.04
N ALA A 39 -3.99 5.62 -6.75
CA ALA A 39 -2.96 4.73 -6.25
C ALA A 39 -3.19 4.34 -4.78
N GLU A 40 -2.48 3.31 -4.35
CA GLU A 40 -2.46 2.80 -2.97
C GLU A 40 -1.03 2.41 -2.56
N LEU A 41 -0.64 2.85 -1.37
CA LEU A 41 0.63 2.48 -0.72
C LEU A 41 0.37 1.30 0.22
N HIS A 42 1.22 0.29 0.14
CA HIS A 42 1.29 -0.81 1.08
C HIS A 42 2.58 -0.75 1.88
N CYS A 43 2.46 -0.63 3.20
CA CYS A 43 3.56 -0.86 4.13
C CYS A 43 3.41 -2.27 4.72
N VAL A 44 4.35 -3.17 4.39
CA VAL A 44 4.29 -4.57 4.77
C VAL A 44 5.10 -4.81 6.04
N PHE A 45 4.47 -5.44 7.02
CA PHE A 45 5.09 -5.81 8.28
C PHE A 45 4.98 -7.31 8.51
N ILE A 46 6.04 -7.93 9.03
CA ILE A 46 6.04 -9.34 9.42
C ILE A 46 5.94 -9.46 10.94
N ASN A 47 5.20 -10.47 11.42
CA ASN A 47 5.05 -10.75 12.85
C ASN A 47 6.38 -11.25 13.44
N ASN A 48 6.82 -10.63 14.53
CA ASN A 48 8.08 -10.99 15.22
C ASN A 48 8.08 -12.43 15.76
N LYS A 49 6.90 -13.07 15.85
CA LYS A 49 6.75 -14.49 16.21
C LYS A 49 7.40 -15.45 15.21
N TYR A 50 7.53 -15.05 13.94
CA TYR A 50 8.05 -15.91 12.88
C TYR A 50 9.50 -15.57 12.56
N VAL A 51 10.35 -16.59 12.55
CA VAL A 51 11.79 -16.48 12.25
C VAL A 51 12.09 -16.44 10.75
N SER A 52 11.09 -16.72 9.89
CA SER A 52 11.24 -16.71 8.44
C SER A 52 9.95 -16.32 7.73
N ASN A 53 10.08 -15.84 6.48
CA ASN A 53 8.94 -15.49 5.64
C ASN A 53 8.07 -16.71 5.33
N GLU A 54 8.68 -17.88 5.13
CA GLU A 54 7.97 -19.13 4.83
C GLU A 54 7.05 -19.55 5.98
N ALA A 55 7.53 -19.38 7.22
CA ALA A 55 6.71 -19.62 8.40
C ALA A 55 5.55 -18.61 8.48
N ALA A 56 5.81 -17.32 8.26
CA ALA A 56 4.77 -16.30 8.25
C ALA A 56 3.72 -16.53 7.14
N LEU A 57 4.14 -16.93 5.94
CA LEU A 57 3.27 -17.15 4.78
C LEU A 57 2.21 -18.25 4.98
N THR A 58 2.45 -19.16 5.93
CA THR A 58 1.54 -20.29 6.23
C THR A 58 0.63 -20.02 7.43
N ASN A 59 0.69 -18.82 8.02
CA ASN A 59 -0.06 -18.46 9.20
C ASN A 59 -0.95 -17.23 8.97
N PRO A 60 -2.19 -17.22 9.45
CA PRO A 60 -3.15 -16.13 9.21
C PRO A 60 -2.71 -14.78 9.83
N ASP A 61 -1.88 -14.82 10.88
CA ASP A 61 -1.28 -13.68 11.58
C ASP A 61 0.17 -13.41 11.15
N GLY A 62 0.63 -14.00 10.04
CA GLY A 62 2.01 -13.90 9.55
C GLY A 62 2.44 -12.48 9.22
N PHE A 63 1.56 -11.74 8.54
CA PHE A 63 1.82 -10.38 8.09
C PHE A 63 0.72 -9.43 8.50
N THR A 64 1.09 -8.16 8.60
CA THR A 64 0.16 -7.04 8.65
C THR A 64 0.51 -6.08 7.52
N VAL A 65 -0.48 -5.65 6.75
CA VAL A 65 -0.29 -4.64 5.71
C VAL A 65 -1.10 -3.39 6.06
N VAL A 66 -0.40 -2.26 6.14
CA VAL A 66 -1.04 -0.95 6.26
C VAL A 66 -1.23 -0.39 4.86
N GLY A 67 -2.49 -0.28 4.44
CA GLY A 67 -2.92 0.32 3.18
C GLY A 67 -3.24 1.80 3.34
N VAL A 68 -2.76 2.62 2.41
CA VAL A 68 -3.00 4.08 2.39
C VAL A 68 -3.37 4.51 0.98
N PHE A 69 -4.54 5.14 0.82
CA PHE A 69 -4.94 5.71 -0.46
C PHE A 69 -4.14 6.96 -0.80
N LEU A 70 -3.82 7.14 -2.08
CA LEU A 70 -3.24 8.37 -2.62
C LEU A 70 -4.29 9.08 -3.47
N GLN A 71 -4.64 10.31 -3.10
CA GLN A 71 -5.60 11.14 -3.84
C GLN A 71 -4.93 12.34 -4.49
N ILE A 72 -5.45 12.75 -5.64
CA ILE A 72 -4.96 13.93 -6.36
C ILE A 72 -5.56 15.19 -5.73
N GLY A 73 -4.69 16.14 -5.40
CA GLY A 73 -5.05 17.47 -4.95
C GLY A 73 -4.01 18.51 -5.37
N ASN A 74 -4.15 19.72 -4.84
CA ASN A 74 -3.36 20.89 -5.26
C ASN A 74 -2.05 21.08 -4.47
N ARG A 75 -1.78 20.21 -3.48
CA ARG A 75 -0.59 20.32 -2.61
C ARG A 75 0.34 19.14 -2.85
N PRO A 76 1.60 19.39 -3.26
CA PRO A 76 2.57 18.30 -3.43
C PRO A 76 2.98 17.72 -2.09
N ASN A 77 3.14 16.40 -2.05
CA ASN A 77 3.80 15.72 -0.94
C ASN A 77 5.30 15.71 -1.19
N SER A 78 6.09 16.35 -0.33
CA SER A 78 7.54 16.51 -0.54
C SER A 78 8.33 15.21 -0.41
N THR A 79 7.90 14.25 0.42
CA THR A 79 8.55 12.94 0.50
C THR A 79 8.25 12.12 -0.75
N PHE A 80 7.00 12.15 -1.22
CA PHE A 80 6.62 11.48 -2.45
C PHE A 80 7.32 12.09 -3.67
N GLU A 81 7.50 13.42 -3.69
CA GLU A 81 8.29 14.13 -4.70
C GLU A 81 9.71 13.57 -4.81
N ARG A 82 10.39 13.43 -3.66
CA ARG A 82 11.74 12.87 -3.62
C ARG A 82 11.79 11.44 -4.13
N LEU A 83 10.78 10.63 -3.80
CA LEU A 83 10.64 9.27 -4.30
C LEU A 83 10.51 9.26 -5.83
N VAL A 84 9.53 9.96 -6.41
CA VAL A 84 9.32 9.94 -7.87
C VAL A 84 10.46 10.63 -8.65
N CYS A 85 11.20 11.56 -8.01
CA CYS A 85 12.49 12.06 -8.50
C CYS A 85 13.57 10.98 -8.53
N ALA A 86 13.70 10.18 -7.48
CA ALA A 86 14.70 9.12 -7.44
C ALA A 86 14.42 8.05 -8.49
N LEU A 87 13.15 7.72 -8.70
CA LEU A 87 12.64 6.76 -9.69
C LEU A 87 12.74 7.25 -11.14
N SER A 88 12.96 8.56 -11.35
CA SER A 88 13.08 9.11 -12.69
C SER A 88 14.27 8.46 -13.42
N ASN A 89 14.02 7.91 -14.61
CA ASN A 89 14.96 7.15 -15.45
C ASN A 89 15.38 5.77 -14.94
N MET A 90 14.77 5.26 -13.87
CA MET A 90 14.96 3.85 -13.50
C MET A 90 14.24 2.93 -14.48
N ARG A 91 14.88 1.81 -14.82
CA ARG A 91 14.33 0.74 -15.64
C ARG A 91 13.99 -0.47 -14.76
N ASN A 92 13.27 -1.42 -15.33
CA ASN A 92 12.96 -2.67 -14.64
C ASN A 92 14.27 -3.40 -14.24
N GLY A 93 14.39 -3.74 -12.96
CA GLY A 93 15.57 -4.37 -12.37
C GLY A 93 16.66 -3.40 -11.90
N ASP A 94 16.51 -2.09 -12.16
CA ASP A 94 17.43 -1.11 -11.59
C ASP A 94 17.21 -0.98 -10.08
N GLU A 95 18.31 -0.75 -9.36
CA GLU A 95 18.30 -0.47 -7.93
C GLU A 95 18.96 0.89 -7.66
N LYS A 96 18.45 1.60 -6.67
CA LYS A 96 18.99 2.91 -6.27
C LYS A 96 18.80 3.16 -4.79
N ILE A 97 19.86 3.62 -4.14
CA ILE A 97 19.81 4.10 -2.76
C ILE A 97 19.39 5.57 -2.80
N ILE A 98 18.36 5.93 -2.02
CA ILE A 98 17.89 7.31 -1.87
C ILE A 98 18.55 7.92 -0.65
N GLU A 99 19.41 8.92 -0.87
CA GLU A 99 20.09 9.67 0.19
C GLU A 99 19.66 11.15 0.19
N PRO A 100 19.30 11.74 1.35
CA PRO A 100 19.11 11.07 2.65
C PRO A 100 17.92 10.09 2.63
N PRO A 101 17.77 9.20 3.63
CA PRO A 101 16.64 8.28 3.68
C PRO A 101 15.28 8.98 3.56
N LEU A 102 14.31 8.29 2.97
CA LEU A 102 12.93 8.77 2.93
C LEU A 102 12.30 8.63 4.32
N ASP A 103 11.62 9.68 4.77
CA ASP A 103 10.81 9.63 5.98
C ASP A 103 9.43 9.07 5.66
N LEU A 104 9.27 7.75 5.85
CA LEU A 104 8.03 7.03 5.55
C LEU A 104 6.83 7.57 6.33
N ARG A 105 7.02 8.19 7.51
CA ARG A 105 5.91 8.78 8.29
C ARG A 105 5.20 9.90 7.52
N LYS A 106 5.91 10.59 6.62
CA LYS A 106 5.36 11.63 5.74
C LYS A 106 4.62 11.08 4.52
N LEU A 107 4.64 9.77 4.33
CA LEU A 107 3.79 9.04 3.36
C LEU A 107 2.61 8.36 4.04
N LEU A 108 2.37 8.66 5.32
CA LEU A 108 1.18 8.26 6.04
C LEU A 108 0.33 9.50 6.35
N PRO A 109 -0.99 9.33 6.57
CA PRO A 109 -1.85 10.38 7.09
C PRO A 109 -1.43 10.84 8.49
N ASN A 110 -1.94 12.00 8.90
CA ASN A 110 -1.66 12.51 10.24
C ASN A 110 -2.45 11.74 11.31
N ASP A 111 -3.71 11.40 11.02
CA ASP A 111 -4.54 10.58 11.90
C ASP A 111 -4.47 9.11 11.48
N LEU A 112 -3.80 8.30 12.31
CA LEU A 112 -3.68 6.85 12.11
C LEU A 112 -4.70 6.07 12.94
N SER A 113 -5.53 6.76 13.73
CA SER A 113 -6.50 6.12 14.63
C SER A 113 -7.75 5.62 13.90
N LYS A 114 -8.04 6.15 12.71
CA LYS A 114 -9.18 5.79 11.87
C LYS A 114 -8.76 4.84 10.76
N TYR A 115 -9.23 3.61 10.84
CA TYR A 115 -8.93 2.57 9.87
C TYR A 115 -10.02 1.51 9.83
N TYR A 116 -10.03 0.77 8.73
CA TYR A 116 -10.73 -0.49 8.59
C TYR A 116 -9.75 -1.65 8.78
N THR A 117 -10.21 -2.77 9.31
CA THR A 117 -9.38 -3.97 9.46
C THR A 117 -10.17 -5.24 9.19
N TYR A 118 -9.49 -6.20 8.55
CA TYR A 118 -10.06 -7.50 8.21
C TYR A 118 -8.94 -8.52 7.90
N PRO A 119 -9.20 -9.84 8.07
CA PRO A 119 -8.28 -10.87 7.63
C PRO A 119 -8.35 -11.03 6.09
N GLY A 120 -7.20 -11.09 5.43
CA GLY A 120 -7.11 -11.19 3.98
C GLY A 120 -5.83 -11.89 3.52
N SER A 121 -5.49 -11.63 2.26
CA SER A 121 -4.35 -12.25 1.58
C SER A 121 -3.33 -11.24 1.11
N LEU A 122 -2.18 -11.73 0.66
CA LEU A 122 -1.33 -11.00 -0.28
C LEU A 122 -2.12 -10.72 -1.58
N THR A 123 -1.83 -9.60 -2.23
CA THR A 123 -2.46 -9.21 -3.50
C THR A 123 -1.64 -9.61 -4.73
N THR A 124 -0.43 -10.13 -4.50
CA THR A 124 0.43 -10.75 -5.50
C THR A 124 0.62 -12.25 -5.22
N PRO A 125 0.91 -13.08 -6.24
CA PRO A 125 1.20 -14.51 -6.04
C PRO A 125 2.25 -14.73 -4.94
N PRO A 126 2.07 -15.73 -4.05
CA PRO A 126 1.10 -16.83 -4.13
C PRO A 126 -0.30 -16.52 -3.57
N CYS A 127 -0.64 -15.26 -3.29
CA CYS A 127 -1.95 -14.85 -2.76
C CYS A 127 -2.33 -15.53 -1.44
N SER A 128 -1.35 -15.86 -0.59
CA SER A 128 -1.56 -16.52 0.70
C SER A 128 -2.47 -15.71 1.63
N GLU A 129 -3.42 -16.37 2.29
CA GLU A 129 -4.32 -15.79 3.31
C GLU A 129 -3.63 -15.65 4.66
N CYS A 130 -2.56 -14.84 4.70
CA CYS A 130 -1.66 -14.66 5.85
C CYS A 130 -1.59 -13.20 6.34
N VAL A 131 -2.54 -12.36 5.95
CA VAL A 131 -2.48 -10.90 6.16
C VAL A 131 -3.61 -10.42 7.05
N THR A 132 -3.27 -9.71 8.12
CA THR A 132 -4.20 -8.77 8.77
C THR A 132 -4.10 -7.42 8.08
N TRP A 133 -5.17 -6.99 7.41
CA TRP A 133 -5.21 -5.69 6.74
C TRP A 133 -5.56 -4.57 7.73
N ILE A 134 -4.87 -3.43 7.58
CA ILE A 134 -5.21 -2.16 8.23
C ILE A 134 -5.27 -1.10 7.13
N LEU A 135 -6.47 -0.75 6.68
CA LEU A 135 -6.69 0.25 5.65
C LEU A 135 -7.00 1.59 6.31
N LEU A 136 -6.09 2.57 6.21
CA LEU A 136 -6.30 3.89 6.81
C LEU A 136 -7.45 4.62 6.09
N ASP A 137 -8.30 5.29 6.88
CA ASP A 137 -9.46 6.01 6.36
C ASP A 137 -9.06 7.30 5.64
N GLU A 138 -8.10 8.04 6.20
CA GLU A 138 -7.58 9.27 5.60
C GLU A 138 -6.58 8.93 4.47
N PRO A 139 -6.73 9.51 3.27
CA PRO A 139 -5.74 9.39 2.20
C PRO A 139 -4.57 10.36 2.41
N ILE A 140 -3.43 10.10 1.75
CA ILE A 140 -2.44 11.16 1.52
C ILE A 140 -2.76 11.90 0.22
N VAL A 141 -2.46 13.20 0.20
CA VAL A 141 -2.64 14.04 -0.98
C VAL A 141 -1.33 14.15 -1.76
N ILE A 142 -1.40 13.92 -3.06
CA ILE A 142 -0.34 14.12 -4.04
C ILE A 142 -0.85 14.97 -5.19
N THR A 143 0.03 15.50 -6.04
CA THR A 143 -0.39 16.20 -7.27
C THR A 143 -0.48 15.25 -8.46
N GLU A 144 -1.21 15.66 -9.49
CA GLU A 144 -1.31 14.91 -10.76
C GLU A 144 0.08 14.68 -11.39
N ASN A 145 0.94 15.70 -11.39
CA ASN A 145 2.32 15.58 -11.88
C ASN A 145 3.10 14.46 -11.15
N GLN A 146 2.92 14.36 -9.83
CA GLN A 146 3.61 13.36 -9.04
C GLN A 146 3.18 11.94 -9.39
N ILE A 147 1.88 11.68 -9.54
CA ILE A 147 1.40 10.34 -9.92
C ILE A 147 1.80 9.99 -11.36
N ASP A 148 1.81 10.96 -12.27
CA ASP A 148 2.26 10.75 -13.65
C ASP A 148 3.73 10.31 -13.72
N ARG A 149 4.56 10.82 -12.82
CA ARG A 149 5.97 10.42 -12.73
C ARG A 149 6.14 9.02 -12.16
N LEU A 150 5.27 8.61 -11.22
CA LEU A 150 5.24 7.21 -10.76
C LEU A 150 4.88 6.26 -11.91
N ARG A 151 3.82 6.58 -12.67
CA ARG A 151 3.36 5.77 -13.81
C ARG A 151 4.43 5.55 -14.88
N ARG A 152 5.33 6.53 -15.06
CA ARG A 152 6.44 6.44 -16.03
C ARG A 152 7.44 5.33 -15.74
N VAL A 153 7.53 4.83 -14.50
CA VAL A 153 8.41 3.70 -14.15
C VAL A 153 8.05 2.44 -14.96
N HIS A 154 6.79 2.29 -15.34
CA HIS A 154 6.29 1.18 -16.15
C HIS A 154 5.95 1.55 -17.61
N ALA A 155 6.20 2.80 -18.04
CA ALA A 155 5.81 3.26 -19.37
C ALA A 155 6.53 2.50 -20.50
N ASP A 156 7.78 2.10 -20.28
CA ASP A 156 8.58 1.35 -21.26
C ASP A 156 8.48 -0.17 -21.10
N CYS A 157 7.61 -0.66 -20.20
CA CYS A 157 7.45 -2.09 -19.98
C CYS A 157 6.61 -2.72 -21.11
N THR A 158 7.29 -3.15 -22.17
CA THR A 158 6.68 -3.85 -23.31
C THR A 158 6.04 -5.19 -22.95
N ILE A 159 6.46 -5.80 -21.84
CA ILE A 159 5.91 -7.07 -21.31
C ILE A 159 4.62 -6.84 -20.52
N CYS A 160 4.46 -5.67 -19.88
CA CYS A 160 3.39 -5.44 -18.91
C CYS A 160 2.01 -5.32 -19.57
N GLY A 161 1.92 -4.93 -20.85
CA GLY A 161 0.66 -4.79 -21.60
C GLY A 161 -0.28 -3.67 -21.09
N SER A 162 -0.10 -3.21 -19.85
CA SER A 162 -0.74 -2.07 -19.21
C SER A 162 0.25 -1.38 -18.26
N THR A 163 0.01 -0.10 -17.98
CA THR A 163 0.70 0.64 -16.90
C THR A 163 0.06 0.42 -15.53
N ASP A 164 -1.08 -0.28 -15.48
CA ASP A 164 -1.78 -0.67 -14.25
C ASP A 164 -1.05 -1.83 -13.55
N ASN A 165 -0.87 -1.76 -12.22
CA ASN A 165 -0.25 -2.83 -11.44
C ASN A 165 -1.06 -3.22 -10.18
N PHE A 166 -2.38 -3.08 -10.23
CA PHE A 166 -3.28 -3.39 -9.14
C PHE A 166 -4.14 -4.63 -9.47
N ARG A 167 -4.45 -5.44 -8.45
CA ARG A 167 -5.33 -6.60 -8.55
C ARG A 167 -6.81 -6.17 -8.55
N PRO A 168 -7.67 -6.81 -9.37
CA PRO A 168 -9.12 -6.61 -9.27
C PRO A 168 -9.70 -6.98 -7.90
N ILE A 169 -10.81 -6.36 -7.54
CA ILE A 169 -11.54 -6.65 -6.31
C ILE A 169 -11.90 -8.12 -6.19
N CYS A 170 -11.76 -8.67 -4.98
CA CYS A 170 -12.14 -10.03 -4.66
C CYS A 170 -13.42 -10.05 -3.78
N PRO A 171 -14.27 -11.09 -3.88
CA PRO A 171 -15.48 -11.18 -3.06
C PRO A 171 -15.17 -11.15 -1.56
N LEU A 172 -15.95 -10.41 -0.77
CA LEU A 172 -15.78 -10.36 0.68
C LEU A 172 -15.99 -11.75 1.34
N GLY A 173 -16.90 -12.54 0.79
CA GLY A 173 -17.26 -13.85 1.35
C GLY A 173 -17.93 -13.69 2.73
N SER A 174 -17.55 -14.52 3.70
CA SER A 174 -18.06 -14.49 5.08
C SER A 174 -17.25 -13.57 6.01
N ARG A 175 -16.23 -12.88 5.50
CA ARG A 175 -15.34 -12.04 6.31
C ARG A 175 -16.08 -10.80 6.82
N ARG A 176 -15.70 -10.37 8.02
CA ARG A 176 -16.17 -9.13 8.63
C ARG A 176 -15.10 -8.07 8.47
N VAL A 177 -15.50 -6.89 8.02
CA VAL A 177 -14.70 -5.68 8.08
C VAL A 177 -15.09 -4.91 9.34
N LEU A 178 -14.11 -4.56 10.16
CA LEU A 178 -14.30 -3.75 11.36
C LEU A 178 -13.75 -2.35 11.12
N SER A 179 -14.41 -1.32 11.66
CA SER A 179 -13.90 0.04 11.71
C SER A 179 -13.42 0.36 13.12
N SER A 180 -12.36 1.16 13.25
CA SER A 180 -11.90 1.69 14.54
C SER A 180 -12.68 2.92 15.01
N PHE A 181 -13.63 3.38 14.22
CA PHE A 181 -14.47 4.56 14.43
C PHE A 181 -15.94 4.23 14.13
N PRO A 182 -16.91 4.98 14.70
CA PRO A 182 -18.33 4.75 14.42
C PRO A 182 -18.64 4.93 12.93
N CYS A 183 -19.39 3.99 12.35
CA CYS A 183 -19.95 4.18 11.01
C CYS A 183 -21.00 5.29 11.07
N SER A 184 -20.82 6.34 10.25
CA SER A 184 -21.80 7.42 10.06
C SER A 184 -22.91 7.03 9.11
#